data_AF-A0A8T0RJD1-F1
#
_entry.id   AF-A0A8T0RJD1-F1
#
_cell.length_a   1.000
_cell.length_b   1.000
_cell.length_c   1.000
_cell.angle_alpha   90.00
_cell.angle_beta   90.00
_cell.angle_gamma   90.00
#
_symmetry.space_group_name_H-M   'P 1'
#
loop_
_entity.id
_entity.type
_entity.pdbx_description
1 polymer ?
#
loop_
_entity_poly.entity_id
_entity_poly.type
_entity_poly.pdbx_seq_one_letter_code
_entity_poly.pdbx_strand_id
1 'polypeptide(L)'
;MLRAAVLILFLLSGVARHGCSQSYNAIYSFGDSISDTGNLCTGSGGCPSRLTTGQLPYGQTHFGRPTGRCTDGRVVVDFLAEHFGLPLLPPS
;
A
#
# COMPACT_ATOMS: atom_id res chain seq x y z
N MET A 1 -15.60 -4.15 46.74
CA MET A 1 -14.57 -4.76 45.87
C MET A 1 -14.94 -4.68 44.39
N LEU A 2 -16.11 -5.16 43.96
CA LEU A 2 -16.54 -5.13 42.55
C LEU A 2 -16.60 -3.72 41.91
N ARG A 3 -17.11 -2.72 42.64
CA ARG A 3 -17.19 -1.33 42.15
C ARG A 3 -15.82 -0.70 41.87
N ALA A 4 -14.83 -1.01 42.71
CA ALA A 4 -13.46 -0.55 42.51
C ALA A 4 -12.81 -1.22 41.30
N ALA A 5 -13.05 -2.52 41.10
CA ALA A 5 -12.55 -3.25 39.93
C ALA A 5 -13.14 -2.72 38.62
N VAL A 6 -14.43 -2.37 38.59
CA VAL A 6 -15.08 -1.74 37.43
C VAL A 6 -14.48 -0.38 37.14
N LEU A 7 -14.24 0.44 38.18
CA LEU A 7 -13.63 1.75 38.02
C LEU A 7 -12.19 1.66 37.49
N ILE A 8 -11.41 0.71 38.02
CA ILE A 8 -10.04 0.44 37.57
C ILE A 8 -10.02 -0.03 36.11
N LEU A 9 -10.93 -0.91 35.70
CA LEU A 9 -11.06 -1.36 34.32
C LEU A 9 -11.42 -0.20 33.38
N PHE A 10 -12.32 0.68 33.81
CA PHE A 10 -12.71 1.89 33.06
C PHE A 10 -11.54 2.85 32.89
N LEU A 11 -10.78 3.09 33.96
CA LEU A 11 -9.59 3.93 33.93
C LEU A 11 -8.50 3.33 33.02
N LEU A 12 -8.22 2.03 33.12
CA LEU A 12 -7.27 1.33 32.26
C LEU A 12 -7.64 1.42 30.77
N SER A 13 -8.93 1.34 30.43
CA SER A 13 -9.40 1.51 29.05
C SER A 13 -9.25 2.94 28.49
N GLY A 14 -9.20 3.95 29.37
CA GLY A 14 -8.95 5.35 28.99
C GLY A 14 -7.48 5.65 28.68
N VAL A 15 -6.55 5.04 29.40
CA VAL A 15 -5.09 5.23 29.18
C VAL A 15 -4.60 4.49 27.92
N ALA A 16 -5.29 3.42 27.50
CA ALA A 16 -4.96 2.66 26.29
C ALA A 16 -5.26 3.39 24.96
N ARG A 17 -5.79 4.62 25.00
CA ARG A 17 -6.18 5.40 23.82
C ARG A 17 -5.34 6.66 23.67
N HIS A 18 -4.02 6.53 23.58
CA HIS A 18 -3.12 7.64 23.21
C HIS A 18 -2.02 7.19 22.24
N GLY A 19 -2.41 6.44 21.21
CA GLY A 19 -1.78 6.59 19.90
C GLY A 19 -2.74 7.40 19.06
N CYS A 20 -2.41 8.64 18.71
CA CYS A 20 -3.15 9.33 17.66
C CYS A 20 -3.08 8.43 16.42
N SER A 21 -4.19 7.77 16.09
CA SER A 21 -4.33 7.08 14.81
C SER A 21 -4.32 8.16 13.74
N GLN A 22 -3.13 8.52 13.26
CA GLN A 22 -2.96 9.47 12.17
C GLN A 22 -3.60 8.82 10.93
N SER A 23 -4.82 9.24 10.60
CA SER A 23 -5.50 8.79 9.39
C SER A 23 -5.00 9.62 8.22
N TYR A 24 -4.54 8.94 7.16
CA TYR A 24 -4.22 9.55 5.88
C TYR A 24 -5.36 9.27 4.92
N ASN A 25 -5.71 10.25 4.09
CA ASN A 25 -6.78 10.11 3.09
C ASN A 25 -6.23 9.78 1.69
N ALA A 26 -4.93 9.98 1.47
CA ALA A 26 -4.29 9.78 0.17
C ALA A 26 -2.77 9.60 0.32
N ILE A 27 -2.16 9.00 -0.69
CA ILE A 27 -0.71 8.93 -0.90
C ILE A 27 -0.40 9.49 -2.28
N TYR A 28 0.59 10.38 -2.36
CA TYR A 28 1.17 10.85 -3.61
C TYR A 28 2.61 10.35 -3.66
N SER A 29 2.96 9.62 -4.72
CA SER A 29 4.29 9.01 -4.85
C SER A 29 5.00 9.61 -6.06
N PHE A 30 6.20 10.13 -5.83
CA PHE A 30 7.11 10.63 -6.84
C PHE A 30 8.41 9.84 -6.74
N GLY A 31 9.03 9.56 -7.87
CA GLY A 31 10.30 8.85 -7.90
C GLY A 31 10.56 8.22 -9.25
N ASP A 32 11.18 7.05 -9.21
CA ASP A 32 11.62 6.28 -10.36
C ASP A 32 11.01 4.86 -10.34
N SER A 33 11.69 3.92 -10.98
CA SER A 33 11.30 2.51 -11.10
C SER A 33 10.98 1.82 -9.76
N ILE A 34 11.57 2.25 -8.64
CA ILE A 34 11.37 1.60 -7.33
C ILE A 34 10.02 1.99 -6.71
N SER A 35 9.48 3.15 -7.10
CA SER A 35 8.17 3.66 -6.66
C SER A 35 7.08 3.59 -7.73
N ASP A 36 7.45 3.40 -9.00
CA ASP A 36 6.51 3.37 -10.13
C ASP A 36 5.53 2.19 -10.03
N THR A 37 4.25 2.50 -10.14
CA THR A 37 3.15 1.51 -10.10
C THR A 37 2.73 1.02 -11.47
N GLY A 38 3.48 1.38 -12.52
CA GLY A 38 3.30 0.92 -13.89
C GLY A 38 3.01 2.05 -14.89
N ASN A 39 3.45 3.27 -14.62
CA ASN A 39 3.19 4.45 -15.45
C ASN A 39 3.66 4.25 -16.89
N LEU A 40 4.77 3.53 -17.10
CA LEU A 40 5.27 3.23 -18.45
C LEU A 40 4.38 2.28 -19.26
N CYS A 41 3.32 1.72 -18.66
CA CYS A 41 2.40 0.78 -19.27
C CYS A 41 0.97 1.32 -19.45
N THR A 42 0.74 2.62 -19.20
CA THR A 42 -0.58 3.26 -19.32
C THR A 42 -0.97 3.66 -20.75
N GLY A 43 -0.04 3.56 -21.70
CA GLY A 43 -0.28 3.90 -23.10
C GLY A 43 -1.40 3.06 -23.74
N SER A 44 -1.99 3.57 -24.82
CA SER A 44 -3.09 2.91 -25.56
C SER A 44 -2.77 1.51 -26.08
N GLY A 45 -1.49 1.16 -26.20
CA GLY A 45 -1.00 -0.18 -26.55
C GLY A 45 -0.61 -1.06 -25.36
N GLY A 46 -0.85 -0.62 -24.12
CA GLY A 46 -0.36 -1.26 -22.89
C GLY A 46 1.14 -1.07 -22.69
N CYS A 47 1.79 -2.05 -22.03
CA CYS A 47 3.25 -2.04 -21.87
C CYS A 47 3.96 -2.18 -23.22
N PRO A 48 4.88 -1.26 -23.59
CA PRO A 48 5.73 -1.45 -24.75
C PRO A 48 6.50 -2.77 -24.70
N SER A 49 6.57 -3.51 -25.82
CA SER A 49 7.24 -4.83 -25.87
C SER A 49 8.74 -4.80 -25.51
N ARG A 50 9.36 -3.61 -25.52
CA ARG A 50 10.75 -3.41 -25.08
C ARG A 50 10.90 -3.34 -23.56
N LEU A 51 9.83 -3.15 -22.80
CA LEU A 51 9.86 -3.14 -21.35
C LEU A 51 9.69 -4.55 -20.82
N THR A 52 10.74 -5.07 -20.20
CA THR A 52 10.70 -6.38 -19.53
C THR A 52 9.69 -6.41 -18.39
N THR A 53 9.38 -5.25 -17.79
CA THR A 53 8.36 -5.10 -16.73
C THR A 53 6.93 -5.37 -17.18
N GLY A 54 6.69 -5.37 -18.50
CA GLY A 54 5.43 -5.79 -19.12
C GLY A 54 5.35 -7.29 -19.39
N GLN A 55 6.33 -8.08 -18.94
CA GLN A 55 6.43 -9.51 -19.19
C GLN A 55 6.57 -10.28 -17.89
N LEU A 56 6.29 -11.59 -17.90
CA LEU A 56 6.62 -12.44 -16.77
C LEU A 56 8.15 -12.46 -16.58
N PRO A 57 8.65 -12.53 -15.33
CA PRO A 57 7.90 -12.81 -14.10
C PRO A 57 7.29 -11.57 -13.42
N TYR A 58 7.38 -10.36 -13.97
CA TYR A 58 6.93 -9.17 -13.24
C TYR A 58 5.44 -9.25 -12.83
N GLY A 59 5.15 -8.84 -11.59
CA GLY A 59 3.83 -8.89 -10.98
C GLY A 59 3.26 -10.29 -10.68
N GLN A 60 3.98 -11.39 -10.91
CA GLN A 60 3.44 -12.75 -10.79
C GLN A 60 3.09 -13.11 -9.34
N THR A 61 3.92 -12.75 -8.36
CA THR A 61 3.71 -13.10 -6.95
C THR A 61 2.46 -12.44 -6.31
N HIS A 62 2.08 -11.22 -6.72
CA HIS A 62 0.94 -10.51 -6.10
C HIS A 62 -0.24 -10.27 -7.03
N PHE A 63 0.01 -9.86 -8.28
CA PHE A 63 -1.04 -9.48 -9.24
C PHE A 63 -1.41 -10.61 -10.19
N GLY A 64 -0.57 -11.65 -10.28
CA GLY A 64 -0.75 -12.77 -11.21
C GLY A 64 -0.55 -12.40 -12.68
N ARG A 65 -0.11 -11.17 -12.97
CA ARG A 65 0.15 -10.65 -14.32
C ARG A 65 1.15 -9.49 -14.26
N PRO A 66 1.85 -9.21 -15.37
CA PRO A 66 2.65 -8.01 -15.49
C PRO A 66 1.81 -6.74 -15.32
N THR A 67 2.28 -5.81 -14.49
CA THR A 67 1.64 -4.50 -14.29
C THR A 67 2.52 -3.33 -14.72
N GLY A 68 3.74 -3.59 -15.20
CA GLY A 68 4.74 -2.55 -15.44
C GLY A 68 5.57 -2.14 -14.22
N ARG A 69 5.24 -2.63 -13.01
CA ARG A 69 6.07 -2.46 -11.81
C ARG A 69 7.42 -3.15 -12.02
N CYS A 70 8.50 -2.53 -11.57
CA CYS A 70 9.85 -3.11 -11.65
C CYS A 70 10.12 -4.20 -10.59
N THR A 71 9.11 -4.98 -10.22
CA THR A 71 9.19 -6.09 -9.25
C THR A 71 8.28 -7.25 -9.67
N ASP A 72 8.48 -8.43 -9.07
CA ASP A 72 7.57 -9.59 -9.19
C ASP A 72 6.24 -9.40 -8.42
N GLY A 73 5.95 -8.20 -7.92
CA GLY A 73 4.74 -7.96 -7.17
C GLY A 73 4.59 -6.49 -6.83
N ARG A 74 4.59 -6.21 -5.52
CA ARG A 74 4.36 -4.89 -4.96
C ARG A 74 5.64 -4.05 -4.93
N VAL A 75 5.48 -2.73 -5.06
CA VAL A 75 6.51 -1.73 -4.74
C VAL A 75 6.29 -1.18 -3.34
N VAL A 76 7.26 -0.44 -2.78
CA VAL A 76 7.21 0.06 -1.39
C VAL A 76 5.90 0.80 -1.08
N VAL A 77 5.41 1.60 -2.03
CA VAL A 77 4.18 2.38 -1.82
C VAL A 77 2.91 1.52 -1.70
N ASP A 78 2.88 0.33 -2.29
CA ASP A 78 1.75 -0.59 -2.15
C ASP A 78 1.64 -1.11 -0.70
N PHE A 79 2.77 -1.34 -0.03
CA PHE A 79 2.79 -1.75 1.39
C PHE A 79 2.38 -0.60 2.32
N LEU A 80 2.73 0.65 1.96
CA LEU A 80 2.26 1.82 2.70
C LEU A 80 0.75 2.00 2.55
N ALA A 81 0.22 1.84 1.34
CA ALA A 81 -1.22 1.87 1.10
C ALA A 81 -1.95 0.81 1.94
N GLU A 82 -1.46 -0.43 1.94
CA GLU A 82 -2.00 -1.50 2.79
C GLU A 82 -1.94 -1.15 4.28
N HIS A 83 -0.80 -0.67 4.77
CA HIS A 83 -0.62 -0.30 6.18
C HIS A 83 -1.59 0.79 6.64
N PHE A 84 -1.85 1.79 5.79
CA PHE A 84 -2.77 2.88 6.11
C PHE A 84 -4.23 2.62 5.70
N GLY A 85 -4.55 1.42 5.18
CA GLY A 85 -5.90 1.08 4.74
C GLY A 85 -6.38 1.88 3.52
N LEU A 86 -5.44 2.34 2.69
CA LEU A 86 -5.71 3.06 1.45
C LEU A 86 -5.68 2.11 0.24
N PRO A 87 -6.38 2.44 -0.85
CA PRO A 87 -6.28 1.67 -2.09
C PRO A 87 -4.86 1.74 -2.66
N LEU A 88 -4.45 0.68 -3.39
CA LEU A 88 -3.20 0.71 -4.15
C LEU A 88 -3.23 1.84 -5.18
N LEU A 89 -2.09 2.50 -5.36
CA LEU A 89 -1.99 3.61 -6.30
C LEU A 89 -2.16 3.09 -7.73
N PRO A 90 -3.04 3.71 -8.53
CA PRO A 90 -3.11 3.42 -9.95
C PRO A 90 -1.88 4.00 -10.66
N PRO A 91 -1.44 3.40 -11.77
CA PRO A 91 -0.46 4.03 -12.62
C PRO A 91 -1.04 5.33 -13.22
N SER A 92 -0.19 6.35 -13.34
CA SER A 92 -0.51 7.71 -13.79
C SER A 92 -0.11 7.97 -15.25
#